data_AF-A0A7W1EMD6-F1
#
_entry.id   AF-A0A7W1EMD6-F1
#
_cell.length_a   1.000
_cell.length_b   1.000
_cell.length_c   1.000
_cell.angle_alpha   90.00
_cell.angle_beta   90.00
_cell.angle_gamma   90.00
#
_symmetry.space_group_name_H-M   'P 1'
#
loop_
_entity.id
_entity.type
_entity.pdbx_description
1 polymer ?
#
loop_
_entity_poly.entity_id
_entity_poly.type
_entity_poly.pdbx_seq_one_letter_code
_entity_poly.pdbx_strand_id
1 'polypeptide(L)'
;MSRDQKKGSKGKPAPTHGRVVTAEELAARRPGHLPDEQLSSTELYRGKIISLHRDTVRFPDGSTSEFDIARHPGASAIVPFLTDPSGDEPQ
;
A
#
# COMPACT_ATOMS: atom_id res chain seq x y z
N MET A 1 -43.24 -26.25 25.39
CA MET A 1 -42.82 -24.89 25.78
C MET A 1 -41.56 -24.56 24.99
N SER A 2 -41.69 -23.61 24.06
CA SER A 2 -40.62 -23.03 23.24
C SER A 2 -39.64 -22.24 24.11
N ARG A 3 -38.34 -22.25 23.77
CA ARG A 3 -37.45 -21.08 23.90
C ARG A 3 -36.08 -21.31 23.24
N ASP A 4 -35.91 -20.54 22.17
CA ASP A 4 -34.73 -19.74 21.82
C ASP A 4 -33.42 -20.41 21.46
N GLN A 5 -33.31 -20.67 20.15
CA GLN A 5 -32.05 -20.63 19.43
C GLN A 5 -31.37 -19.26 19.58
N LYS A 6 -30.23 -19.22 20.27
CA LYS A 6 -29.32 -18.07 20.22
C LYS A 6 -28.55 -18.13 18.90
N LYS A 7 -29.03 -17.35 17.92
CA LYS A 7 -28.39 -17.07 16.63
C LYS A 7 -26.97 -16.52 16.86
N GLY A 8 -25.96 -17.36 16.72
CA GLY A 8 -24.57 -16.92 16.61
C GLY A 8 -24.43 -16.16 15.29
N SER A 9 -24.37 -14.84 15.36
CA SER A 9 -24.02 -13.96 14.25
C SER A 9 -22.63 -14.38 13.74
N LYS A 10 -22.59 -15.18 12.68
CA LYS A 10 -21.35 -15.42 11.93
C LYS A 10 -20.93 -14.08 11.35
N GLY A 11 -19.92 -13.48 11.98
CA GLY A 11 -19.26 -12.27 11.48
C GLY A 11 -18.94 -12.46 10.00
N LYS A 12 -19.36 -11.47 9.20
CA LYS A 12 -19.19 -11.44 7.75
C LYS A 12 -17.72 -11.76 7.43
N PRO A 13 -17.42 -12.73 6.55
CA PRO A 13 -16.03 -13.02 6.20
C PRO A 13 -15.37 -11.76 5.64
N ALA A 14 -14.18 -11.45 6.13
CA ALA A 14 -13.38 -10.34 5.63
C ALA A 14 -13.16 -10.51 4.12
N PRO A 15 -13.26 -9.43 3.32
CA PRO A 15 -13.15 -9.54 1.86
C PRO A 15 -11.77 -10.08 1.47
N THR A 16 -11.77 -11.14 0.66
CA THR A 16 -10.61 -11.90 0.15
C THR A 16 -9.86 -11.18 -0.99
N HIS A 17 -10.05 -9.87 -1.14
CA HIS A 17 -9.34 -9.04 -2.11
C HIS A 17 -8.32 -8.18 -1.39
N GLY A 18 -7.14 -8.03 -2.01
CA GLY A 18 -6.02 -7.27 -1.46
C GLY A 18 -6.49 -5.92 -0.93
N ARG A 19 -6.15 -5.63 0.32
CA ARG A 19 -6.63 -4.45 1.02
C ARG A 19 -5.96 -3.23 0.39
N VAL A 20 -6.71 -2.49 -0.43
CA VAL A 20 -6.26 -1.21 -0.98
C VAL A 20 -6.17 -0.23 0.18
N VAL A 21 -4.94 0.15 0.55
CA VAL A 21 -4.71 1.18 1.56
C VAL A 21 -5.21 2.49 0.98
N THR A 22 -6.27 3.05 1.58
CA THR A 22 -6.87 4.29 1.09
C THR A 22 -6.00 5.49 1.47
N ALA A 23 -6.20 6.62 0.81
CA ALA A 23 -5.53 7.88 1.17
C ALA A 23 -5.80 8.29 2.63
N GLU A 24 -6.97 7.97 3.16
CA GLU A 24 -7.33 8.21 4.56
C GLU A 24 -6.53 7.31 5.52
N GLU A 25 -6.39 6.02 5.19
CA GLU A 25 -5.56 5.09 5.96
C GLU A 25 -4.07 5.45 5.89
N LEU A 26 -3.62 6.00 4.76
CA LEU A 26 -2.28 6.55 4.61
C LEU A 26 -2.09 7.83 5.45
N ALA A 27 -3.08 8.73 5.46
CA ALA A 27 -3.06 9.97 6.22
C ALA A 27 -3.16 9.75 7.74
N ALA A 28 -3.83 8.66 8.17
CA ALA A 28 -3.93 8.27 9.57
C ALA A 28 -2.64 7.63 10.11
N ARG A 29 -1.67 7.25 9.25
CA ARG A 29 -0.35 6.81 9.71
C ARG A 29 0.38 7.99 10.31
N ARG A 30 0.79 7.87 11.58
CA ARG A 30 1.76 8.80 12.17
C ARG A 30 2.99 8.85 11.24
N PRO A 31 3.38 10.03 10.75
CA PRO A 31 4.57 10.18 9.92
C PRO A 31 5.77 9.48 10.59
N GLY A 32 6.51 8.67 9.82
CA GLY A 32 7.79 8.10 10.26
C GLY A 32 7.80 6.68 10.83
N HIS A 33 6.69 5.92 10.83
CA HIS A 33 6.73 4.48 11.16
C HIS A 33 6.71 3.64 9.89
N LEU A 34 7.87 3.58 9.24
CA LEU A 34 8.14 2.58 8.20
C LEU A 34 8.06 1.18 8.85
N PRO A 35 7.69 0.15 8.07
CA PRO A 35 7.89 -1.22 8.52
C PRO A 35 9.37 -1.41 8.86
N ASP A 36 9.65 -2.08 9.98
CA ASP A 36 11.00 -2.37 10.45
C ASP A 36 11.56 -3.63 9.80
N GLU A 37 10.69 -4.55 9.37
CA GLU A 37 11.05 -5.80 8.73
C GLU A 37 10.06 -6.19 7.63
N GLN A 38 10.57 -6.64 6.48
CA GLN A 38 9.79 -7.36 5.48
C GLN A 38 9.87 -8.87 5.75
N LEU A 39 8.76 -9.48 6.14
CA LEU A 39 8.68 -10.88 6.54
C LEU A 39 8.58 -11.83 5.34
N SER A 40 7.85 -11.43 4.29
CA SER A 40 7.70 -12.23 3.07
C SER A 40 7.34 -11.35 1.85
N SER A 41 7.55 -11.91 0.66
CA SER A 41 7.11 -11.34 -0.61
C SER A 41 6.64 -12.46 -1.53
N THR A 42 5.43 -12.33 -2.06
CA THR A 42 4.88 -13.27 -3.04
C THR A 42 4.53 -12.53 -4.32
N GLU A 43 5.10 -12.95 -5.45
CA GLU A 43 4.71 -12.41 -6.75
C GLU A 43 3.30 -12.88 -7.13
N LEU A 44 2.38 -11.94 -7.34
CA LEU A 44 1.01 -12.22 -7.78
C LEU A 44 0.88 -12.12 -9.30
N TYR A 45 1.67 -11.25 -9.93
CA TYR A 45 1.61 -11.01 -11.36
C TYR A 45 2.92 -10.45 -11.89
N ARG A 46 3.31 -10.88 -13.10
CA ARG A 46 4.48 -10.39 -13.83
C ARG A 46 4.07 -9.89 -15.21
N GLY A 47 4.07 -8.56 -15.35
CA GLY A 47 3.87 -7.88 -16.62
C GLY A 47 5.19 -7.58 -17.33
N LYS A 48 5.10 -6.83 -18.43
CA LYS A 48 6.28 -6.41 -19.22
C LYS A 48 7.11 -5.31 -18.54
N ILE A 49 6.45 -4.40 -17.82
CA ILE A 49 7.07 -3.21 -17.21
C ILE A 49 6.98 -3.27 -15.68
N ILE A 50 5.86 -3.77 -15.14
CA ILE A 50 5.62 -3.85 -13.70
C ILE A 50 5.44 -5.30 -13.26
N SER A 51 5.83 -5.59 -12.01
CA SER A 51 5.39 -6.79 -11.28
C SER A 51 4.56 -6.38 -10.05
N LEU A 52 3.58 -7.21 -9.69
CA LEU A 52 2.76 -7.02 -8.49
C LEU A 52 3.14 -8.06 -7.46
N HIS A 53 3.48 -7.61 -6.26
CA HIS A 53 3.86 -8.46 -5.14
C HIS A 53 2.91 -8.24 -3.96
N ARG A 54 2.62 -9.29 -3.21
CA ARG A 54 2.07 -9.18 -1.87
C ARG A 54 3.20 -9.31 -0.86
N ASP A 55 3.46 -8.23 -0.14
CA ASP A 55 4.48 -8.18 0.89
C ASP A 55 3.83 -8.24 2.26
N THR A 56 4.31 -9.14 3.13
CA THR A 56 3.96 -9.15 4.55
C THR A 56 5.05 -8.43 5.30
N VAL A 57 4.69 -7.45 6.13
CA VAL A 57 5.65 -6.63 6.89
C VAL A 57 5.31 -6.61 8.37
N ARG A 58 6.34 -6.40 9.19
CA ARG A 58 6.22 -6.10 10.62
C ARG A 58 6.36 -4.59 10.82
N PHE A 59 5.64 -4.06 11.79
CA PHE A 59 5.78 -2.69 12.26
C PHE A 59 6.57 -2.63 13.58
N PRO A 60 7.12 -1.45 13.95
CA PRO A 60 7.86 -1.27 15.21
C PRO A 60 7.06 -1.61 16.49
N ASP A 61 5.72 -1.62 16.42
CA ASP A 61 4.84 -2.03 17.53
C ASP A 61 4.62 -3.56 17.59
N GLY A 62 5.27 -4.32 16.72
CA GLY A 62 5.16 -5.77 16.59
C GLY A 62 3.96 -6.26 15.76
N SER A 63 3.07 -5.37 15.34
CA SER A 63 1.94 -5.74 14.49
C SER A 63 2.39 -6.10 13.07
N THR A 64 1.57 -6.89 12.36
CA THR A 64 1.85 -7.34 10.99
C THR A 64 0.75 -6.92 10.03
N SER A 65 1.13 -6.60 8.79
CA SER A 65 0.16 -6.30 7.73
C SER A 65 0.64 -6.73 6.34
N GLU A 66 -0.30 -6.87 5.41
CA GLU A 66 -0.05 -7.19 4.01
C GLU A 66 -0.22 -5.95 3.13
N PHE A 67 0.67 -5.80 2.14
CA PHE A 67 0.62 -4.73 1.13
C PHE A 67 0.72 -5.33 -0.27
N ASP A 68 -0.13 -4.85 -1.18
CA ASP A 68 0.04 -5.11 -2.60
C ASP A 68 0.96 -4.01 -3.20
N ILE A 69 2.16 -4.40 -3.62
CA ILE A 69 3.23 -3.51 -4.08
C ILE A 69 3.43 -3.67 -5.59
N ALA A 70 3.22 -2.58 -6.34
CA ALA A 70 3.57 -2.50 -7.76
C ALA A 70 5.03 -2.06 -7.91
N ARG A 71 5.91 -3.00 -8.28
CA ARG A 71 7.33 -2.75 -8.48
C ARG A 71 7.58 -2.31 -9.93
N HIS A 72 8.25 -1.17 -10.11
CA HIS A 72 8.60 -0.61 -11.42
C HIS A 72 10.12 -0.33 -11.48
N PRO A 73 10.76 -0.42 -12.66
CA PRO A 73 12.21 -0.25 -12.82
C PRO A 73 12.70 1.21 -12.65
N GLY A 74 11.88 2.11 -12.13
CA GLY A 74 12.12 3.55 -12.16
C GLY A 74 11.47 4.24 -13.35
N ALA A 75 11.56 5.57 -13.34
CA ALA A 75 11.26 6.46 -14.45
C ALA A 75 12.09 7.74 -14.27
N SER A 76 12.24 8.54 -15.32
CA SER A 76 12.92 9.82 -15.26
C SER A 76 12.00 10.92 -15.78
N ALA A 77 12.17 12.13 -15.24
CA ALA A 77 11.50 13.34 -15.72
C ALA A 77 12.56 14.38 -16.11
N ILE A 78 12.24 15.19 -17.10
CA ILE A 78 13.03 16.36 -17.52
C ILE A 78 12.18 17.58 -17.21
N VAL A 79 12.80 18.61 -16.61
CA VAL A 79 12.21 19.93 -16.45
C VAL A 79 12.86 20.85 -17.47
N PRO A 80 12.26 21.04 -18.66
CA PRO A 80 12.81 21.95 -19.65
C PRO A 80 12.49 23.39 -19.26
N PHE A 81 13.47 24.27 -19.43
CA PHE A 81 13.29 25.71 -19.33
C PHE A 81 13.31 26.32 -20.74
N LEU A 82 12.40 27.25 -21.00
CA LEU A 82 12.34 27.97 -22.26
C LEU A 82 13.34 29.12 -22.30
N THR A 83 13.66 29.69 -21.14
CA THR A 83 14.65 30.76 -20.94
C THR A 83 15.69 30.37 -19.90
N ASP A 84 16.69 31.23 -19.65
CA ASP A 84 17.69 30.99 -18.60
C ASP A 84 16.99 30.84 -17.24
N PRO A 85 17.09 29.68 -16.57
CA PRO A 85 16.49 29.47 -15.26
C PRO A 85 17.02 30.42 -14.17
N SER A 86 18.16 31.08 -14.41
CA SER A 86 18.76 32.07 -13.52
C SER A 86 18.46 33.52 -13.91
N GLY A 87 17.70 33.76 -14.98
CA GLY A 87 17.33 35.09 -15.46
C GLY A 87 16.20 35.75 -14.65
N ASP A 88 15.92 37.02 -14.93
CA ASP A 88 14.88 37.80 -14.24
C ASP A 88 13.45 37.29 -14.49
N GLU A 89 13.23 36.63 -15.63
CA GLU A 89 11.94 36.05 -16.01
C GLU A 89 12.14 34.60 -16.51
N PRO A 90 12.31 33.64 -15.60
CA PRO A 90 12.42 32.23 -15.97
C PRO A 90 11.06 31.72 -16.47
N GLN A 91 11.07 31.05 -17.62
CA GLN A 91 9.89 30.48 -18.30
C GLN A 91 10.03 28.97 -18.46
#